data_AF-A0A640QHH9-F1
#
_entry.id   AF-A0A640QHH9-F1
#
_cell.length_a   1.000
_cell.length_b   1.000
_cell.length_c   1.000
_cell.angle_alpha   90.00
_cell.angle_beta   90.00
_cell.angle_gamma   90.00
#
_symmetry.space_group_name_H-M   'P 1'
#
loop_
_entity.id
_entity.type
_entity.pdbx_description
1 polymer ?
#
loop_
_entity_poly.entity_id
_entity_poly.type
_entity_poly.pdbx_seq_one_letter_code
_entity_poly.pdbx_strand_id
1 'polypeptide(L)'
;MKMTPLITSAVMHFGEMGSRWGFNRTVGQILALIVLNEEPISAQEIADALNISRGNTSMGLKELQSWRLVKQHLVPGERKEFFIPAGDIWTLANRVFEERRKREIDPTMSLLRDLLLDAPANEKEANAQHKLNEIHDLLESITAWSQELQNLGPEKLNTLMKLGSGVGRMLELKDKLLPGKNSVN
;
A
#
# COMPACT_ATOMS: atom_id res chain seq x y z
N MET A 1 -14.93 -0.96 -23.65
CA MET A 1 -14.60 0.48 -23.48
C MET A 1 -13.53 0.90 -24.48
N LYS A 2 -13.65 2.05 -25.15
CA LYS A 2 -12.55 2.65 -25.93
C LYS A 2 -11.78 3.62 -25.04
N MET A 3 -10.52 3.30 -24.71
CA MET A 3 -9.71 4.15 -23.84
C MET A 3 -9.32 5.44 -24.57
N THR A 4 -9.58 6.60 -23.95
CA THR A 4 -9.07 7.89 -24.42
C THR A 4 -7.56 7.98 -24.15
N PRO A 5 -6.82 8.90 -24.82
CA PRO A 5 -5.40 9.07 -24.55
C PRO A 5 -5.06 9.32 -23.08
N LEU A 6 -5.92 10.04 -22.34
CA LEU A 6 -5.76 10.28 -20.92
C LEU A 6 -5.82 8.98 -20.11
N ILE A 7 -6.86 8.17 -20.33
CA ILE A 7 -7.07 6.92 -19.61
C ILE A 7 -5.98 5.91 -19.95
N THR A 8 -5.59 5.82 -21.23
CA THR A 8 -4.49 4.95 -21.67
C THR A 8 -3.19 5.31 -20.94
N SER A 9 -2.83 6.59 -20.91
CA SER A 9 -1.61 7.04 -20.20
C SER A 9 -1.66 6.71 -18.72
N ALA A 10 -2.80 6.95 -18.06
CA ALA A 10 -2.98 6.60 -16.65
C ALA A 10 -2.83 5.08 -16.42
N VAL A 11 -3.59 4.25 -17.14
CA VAL A 11 -3.55 2.79 -17.03
C VAL A 11 -2.14 2.24 -17.23
N MET A 12 -1.43 2.73 -18.25
CA MET A 12 -0.05 2.30 -18.52
C MET A 12 0.90 2.67 -17.40
N HIS A 13 0.78 3.88 -16.85
CA HIS A 13 1.60 4.35 -15.74
C HIS A 13 1.31 3.57 -14.45
N PHE A 14 0.03 3.35 -14.12
CA PHE A 14 -0.34 2.56 -12.94
C PHE A 14 0.13 1.11 -13.03
N GLY A 15 0.23 0.55 -14.24
CA GLY A 15 0.92 -0.72 -14.45
C GLY A 15 2.40 -0.69 -14.02
N GLU A 16 3.13 0.35 -14.43
CA GLU A 16 4.55 0.52 -14.08
C GLU A 16 4.75 0.78 -12.59
N MET A 17 3.90 1.62 -12.01
CA MET A 17 3.87 1.87 -10.58
C MET A 17 3.61 0.57 -9.83
N GLY A 18 2.64 -0.23 -10.25
CA GLY A 18 2.35 -1.55 -9.69
C GLY A 18 3.58 -2.46 -9.65
N SER A 19 4.32 -2.56 -10.75
CA SER A 19 5.58 -3.34 -10.79
C SER A 19 6.61 -2.92 -9.75
N ARG A 20 6.80 -1.61 -9.55
CA ARG A 20 7.74 -1.08 -8.54
C ARG A 20 7.26 -1.33 -7.11
N TRP A 21 5.96 -1.48 -6.93
CA TRP A 21 5.31 -1.76 -5.66
C TRP A 21 5.03 -3.25 -5.46
N GLY A 22 5.66 -4.14 -6.24
CA GLY A 22 5.59 -5.59 -6.05
C GLY A 22 4.29 -6.25 -6.55
N PHE A 23 3.58 -5.62 -7.48
CA PHE A 23 2.49 -6.23 -8.25
C PHE A 23 2.95 -6.59 -9.66
N ASN A 24 2.26 -7.52 -10.32
CA ASN A 24 2.45 -7.70 -11.77
C ASN A 24 1.99 -6.44 -12.54
N ARG A 25 2.73 -6.02 -13.57
CA ARG A 25 2.37 -4.87 -14.43
C ARG A 25 0.92 -4.93 -14.91
N THR A 26 0.50 -6.09 -15.42
CA THR A 26 -0.84 -6.29 -15.96
C THR A 26 -1.91 -6.20 -14.89
N VAL A 27 -1.62 -6.67 -13.67
CA VAL A 27 -2.53 -6.53 -12.52
C VAL A 27 -2.77 -5.06 -12.19
N GLY A 28 -1.71 -4.25 -12.19
CA GLY A 28 -1.82 -2.79 -12.02
C GLY A 28 -2.64 -2.12 -13.12
N GLN A 29 -2.48 -2.54 -14.37
CA GLN A 29 -3.27 -2.03 -15.50
C GLN A 29 -4.76 -2.40 -15.38
N ILE A 30 -5.07 -3.66 -15.01
CA ILE A 30 -6.45 -4.12 -14.81
C ILE A 30 -7.11 -3.32 -13.68
N LEU A 31 -6.42 -3.13 -12.55
CA LEU A 31 -6.95 -2.35 -11.44
C LEU A 31 -7.23 -0.90 -11.86
N ALA A 32 -6.27 -0.26 -12.52
CA ALA A 32 -6.43 1.10 -13.01
C ALA A 32 -7.61 1.25 -13.97
N LEU A 33 -7.77 0.31 -14.90
CA LEU A 33 -8.89 0.30 -15.84
C LEU A 33 -10.23 0.18 -15.11
N ILE A 34 -10.35 -0.75 -14.15
CA ILE A 34 -11.59 -0.95 -13.38
C ILE A 34 -11.90 0.27 -12.51
N VAL A 35 -10.89 0.90 -11.91
CA VAL A 35 -11.05 2.08 -11.04
C VAL A 35 -11.44 3.34 -11.82
N LEU A 36 -10.93 3.49 -13.04
CA LEU A 36 -11.20 4.65 -13.90
C LEU A 36 -12.47 4.49 -14.75
N ASN A 37 -13.10 3.30 -14.75
CA ASN A 37 -14.34 3.06 -15.46
C ASN A 37 -15.53 3.24 -14.50
N GLU A 38 -16.48 4.12 -14.87
CA GLU A 38 -17.64 4.43 -14.02
C GLU A 38 -18.63 3.26 -13.91
N GLU A 39 -18.81 2.53 -15.02
CA GLU A 39 -19.72 1.39 -15.10
C GLU A 39 -19.03 0.06 -14.73
N PRO A 40 -19.77 -0.98 -14.32
CA PRO A 40 -19.22 -2.33 -14.22
C PRO A 40 -18.61 -2.79 -15.56
N ILE A 41 -17.41 -3.37 -15.52
CA ILE A 41 -16.70 -3.82 -16.72
C ILE A 41 -16.53 -5.34 -16.73
N SER A 42 -16.78 -5.99 -17.87
CA SER A 42 -16.64 -7.45 -17.98
C SER A 42 -15.20 -7.89 -18.22
N ALA A 43 -14.89 -9.15 -17.90
CA ALA A 43 -13.56 -9.72 -18.16
C ALA A 43 -13.17 -9.67 -19.66
N GLN A 44 -14.13 -9.83 -20.57
CA GLN A 44 -13.84 -9.73 -22.00
C GLN A 44 -13.48 -8.30 -22.39
N GLU A 45 -14.21 -7.30 -21.88
CA GLU A 45 -13.91 -5.90 -22.18
C GLU A 45 -12.56 -5.44 -21.62
N ILE A 46 -12.16 -5.95 -20.45
CA ILE A 46 -10.81 -5.72 -19.90
C ILE A 46 -9.76 -6.31 -20.84
N ALA A 47 -9.95 -7.55 -21.30
CA ALA A 47 -9.02 -8.22 -22.20
C ALA A 47 -8.85 -7.44 -23.52
N ASP A 48 -9.97 -7.01 -24.10
CA ASP A 48 -10.00 -6.25 -25.35
C ASP A 48 -9.37 -4.86 -25.18
N ALA A 49 -9.70 -4.15 -24.09
CA ALA A 49 -9.18 -2.81 -23.84
C ALA A 49 -7.66 -2.80 -23.62
N LEU A 50 -7.13 -3.78 -22.86
CA LEU A 50 -5.70 -3.86 -22.56
C LEU A 50 -4.90 -4.65 -23.61
N ASN A 51 -5.58 -5.24 -24.60
CA ASN A 51 -4.99 -6.15 -25.59
C ASN A 51 -4.18 -7.29 -24.94
N ILE A 52 -4.80 -7.96 -23.94
CA ILE A 52 -4.20 -9.09 -23.21
C ILE A 52 -5.05 -10.35 -23.36
N SER A 53 -4.44 -11.52 -23.12
CA SER A 53 -5.15 -12.79 -23.23
C SER A 53 -6.23 -12.95 -22.16
N ARG A 54 -7.28 -13.73 -22.45
CA ARG A 54 -8.31 -14.11 -21.46
C ARG A 54 -7.71 -14.77 -20.21
N GLY A 55 -6.64 -15.56 -20.39
CA GLY A 55 -5.90 -16.19 -19.28
C GLY A 55 -5.23 -15.15 -18.38
N ASN A 56 -4.54 -14.16 -18.95
CA ASN A 56 -3.92 -13.07 -18.20
C ASN A 56 -4.97 -12.21 -17.49
N THR A 57 -6.10 -11.93 -18.14
CA THR A 57 -7.22 -11.22 -17.50
C THR A 57 -7.76 -11.99 -16.32
N SER A 58 -8.00 -13.30 -16.46
CA SER A 58 -8.51 -14.14 -15.37
C SER A 58 -7.54 -14.23 -14.19
N MET A 59 -6.25 -14.44 -14.45
CA MET A 59 -5.23 -14.44 -13.40
C MET A 59 -5.15 -13.10 -12.69
N GLY A 60 -5.15 -12.00 -13.44
CA GLY A 60 -5.08 -10.66 -12.85
C GLY A 60 -6.31 -10.32 -12.00
N LEU A 61 -7.51 -10.68 -12.45
CA LEU A 61 -8.74 -10.52 -11.67
C LEU A 61 -8.72 -11.35 -10.39
N LYS A 62 -8.28 -12.61 -10.44
CA LYS A 62 -8.13 -13.46 -9.25
C LYS A 62 -7.14 -12.87 -8.25
N GLU A 63 -6.02 -12.33 -8.74
CA GLU A 63 -5.06 -11.64 -7.89
C GLU A 63 -5.70 -10.42 -7.24
N LEU A 64 -6.32 -9.51 -8.00
CA LEU A 64 -6.99 -8.34 -7.44
C LEU A 64 -8.10 -8.68 -6.43
N GLN A 65 -8.81 -9.79 -6.64
CA GLN A 65 -9.82 -10.29 -5.69
C GLN A 65 -9.16 -10.82 -4.41
N SER A 66 -8.02 -11.50 -4.48
CA SER A 66 -7.28 -11.97 -3.30
C SER A 66 -6.74 -10.81 -2.46
N TRP A 67 -6.35 -9.72 -3.12
CA TRP A 67 -6.00 -8.45 -2.47
C TRP A 67 -7.24 -7.64 -2.03
N ARG A 68 -8.45 -8.12 -2.32
CA ARG A 68 -9.73 -7.47 -2.01
C ARG A 68 -9.83 -6.08 -2.65
N LEU A 69 -9.24 -5.85 -3.82
CA LEU A 69 -9.26 -4.55 -4.51
C LEU A 69 -10.42 -4.44 -5.50
N VAL A 70 -10.90 -5.57 -6.02
CA VAL A 70 -12.05 -5.64 -6.91
C VAL A 70 -13.03 -6.70 -6.44
N LYS A 71 -14.29 -6.56 -6.83
CA LYS A 71 -15.34 -7.54 -6.55
C LYS A 71 -16.20 -7.76 -7.79
N GLN A 72 -16.81 -8.94 -7.87
CA GLN A 72 -17.80 -9.22 -8.90
C GLN A 72 -19.06 -8.37 -8.68
N HIS A 73 -19.68 -7.98 -9.78
CA HIS A 73 -20.93 -7.25 -9.83
C HIS A 73 -21.92 -8.01 -10.72
N LEU A 74 -23.14 -8.21 -10.20
CA LEU A 74 -24.20 -8.89 -10.93
C LEU A 74 -24.99 -7.87 -11.73
N VAL A 75 -25.01 -8.03 -13.05
CA VAL A 75 -25.83 -7.22 -13.96
C VAL A 75 -27.06 -8.05 -14.36
N PRO A 76 -28.30 -7.62 -14.05
CA PRO A 76 -29.50 -8.36 -14.39
C PRO A 76 -29.63 -8.64 -15.89
N GLY A 77 -29.98 -9.88 -16.24
CA GLY A 77 -30.13 -10.31 -17.64
C GLY A 77 -28.81 -10.66 -18.35
N GLU A 78 -27.67 -10.30 -17.77
CA GLU A 78 -26.36 -10.67 -18.30
C GLU A 78 -25.90 -12.02 -17.76
N ARG A 79 -25.29 -12.83 -18.65
CA ARG A 79 -24.66 -14.10 -18.28
C ARG A 79 -23.16 -13.96 -18.01
N LYS A 80 -22.58 -12.79 -18.29
CA LYS A 80 -21.15 -12.50 -18.14
C LYS A 80 -20.86 -12.01 -16.72
N GLU A 81 -19.63 -12.21 -16.27
CA GLU A 81 -19.14 -11.63 -15.03
C GLU A 81 -18.67 -10.19 -15.27
N PHE A 82 -19.12 -9.27 -14.40
CA PHE A 82 -18.68 -7.89 -14.35
C PHE A 82 -17.92 -7.62 -13.06
N PHE A 83 -17.06 -6.61 -13.08
CA PHE A 83 -16.18 -6.26 -11.97
C PHE A 83 -16.25 -4.76 -11.69
N ILE A 84 -16.17 -4.43 -10.40
CA ILE A 84 -16.10 -3.05 -9.90
C ILE A 84 -15.02 -2.93 -8.81
N PRO A 85 -14.52 -1.72 -8.53
CA PRO A 85 -13.68 -1.48 -7.36
C PRO A 85 -14.39 -1.93 -6.09
N ALA A 86 -13.64 -2.53 -5.16
CA ALA A 86 -14.20 -3.00 -3.90
C ALA A 86 -14.26 -1.91 -2.81
N GLY A 87 -14.33 -0.63 -3.19
CA GLY A 87 -14.35 0.53 -2.30
C GLY A 87 -13.92 1.80 -3.03
N ASP A 88 -13.89 2.92 -2.31
CA ASP A 88 -13.28 4.15 -2.80
C ASP A 88 -11.74 4.08 -2.78
N ILE A 89 -11.09 5.09 -3.36
CA ILE A 89 -9.61 5.15 -3.47
C ILE A 89 -8.93 4.99 -2.11
N TRP A 90 -9.49 5.61 -1.06
CA TRP A 90 -8.96 5.52 0.29
C TRP A 90 -9.02 4.08 0.83
N THR A 91 -10.16 3.41 0.64
CA THR A 91 -10.36 2.01 1.01
C THR A 91 -9.38 1.10 0.27
N LEU A 92 -9.21 1.30 -1.03
CA LEU A 92 -8.27 0.50 -1.83
C LEU A 92 -6.83 0.70 -1.36
N ALA A 93 -6.40 1.94 -1.13
CA ALA A 93 -5.07 2.25 -0.64
C ALA A 93 -4.80 1.57 0.71
N ASN A 94 -5.74 1.68 1.65
CA ASN A 94 -5.61 1.04 2.97
C ASN A 94 -5.50 -0.48 2.86
N ARG A 95 -6.26 -1.12 1.96
CA ARG A 95 -6.15 -2.58 1.72
C ARG A 95 -4.78 -2.95 1.17
N VAL A 96 -4.22 -2.18 0.25
CA VAL A 96 -2.85 -2.42 -0.27
C VAL A 96 -1.84 -2.35 0.87
N PHE A 97 -1.90 -1.32 1.72
CA PHE A 97 -0.98 -1.18 2.86
C PHE A 97 -1.16 -2.29 3.90
N GLU A 98 -2.40 -2.67 4.24
CA GLU A 98 -2.70 -3.75 5.18
C GLU A 98 -2.15 -5.09 4.68
N GLU A 99 -2.42 -5.44 3.42
CA GLU A 99 -1.93 -6.68 2.82
C GLU A 99 -0.40 -6.71 2.70
N ARG A 100 0.22 -5.58 2.34
CA ARG A 100 1.68 -5.49 2.28
C ARG A 100 2.31 -5.68 3.67
N ARG A 101 1.75 -5.05 4.70
CA ARG A 101 2.19 -5.26 6.09
C ARG A 101 2.08 -6.73 6.49
N LYS A 102 0.92 -7.35 6.25
CA LYS A 102 0.68 -8.77 6.57
C LYS A 102 1.66 -9.72 5.89
N ARG A 103 2.07 -9.42 4.65
CA ARG A 103 2.96 -10.29 3.87
C ARG A 103 4.44 -10.10 4.18
N GLU A 104 4.87 -8.87 4.48
CA GLU A 104 6.30 -8.55 4.59
C GLU A 104 6.74 -8.27 6.04
N ILE A 105 5.88 -7.62 6.85
CA ILE A 105 6.24 -7.14 8.20
C ILE A 105 5.87 -8.16 9.26
N ASP A 106 4.62 -8.64 9.27
CA ASP A 106 4.14 -9.56 10.30
C ASP A 106 4.99 -10.85 10.43
N PRO A 107 5.47 -11.49 9.33
CA PRO A 107 6.35 -12.65 9.41
C PRO A 107 7.73 -12.31 9.99
N THR A 108 8.28 -11.14 9.62
CA THR A 108 9.55 -10.65 10.13
C THR A 108 9.46 -10.38 11.63
N MET A 109 8.39 -9.73 12.08
CA MET A 109 8.12 -9.50 13.50
C MET A 109 8.00 -10.80 14.30
N SER A 110 7.37 -11.82 13.73
CA SER A 110 7.25 -13.13 14.37
C SER A 110 8.62 -13.79 14.54
N LEU A 111 9.44 -13.81 13.49
CA LEU A 111 10.80 -14.32 13.54
C LEU A 111 11.67 -13.58 14.57
N LEU A 112 11.60 -12.24 14.59
CA LEU A 112 12.40 -11.44 15.53
C LEU A 112 12.03 -11.77 16.97
N ARG A 113 10.75 -11.94 17.29
CA ARG A 113 10.30 -12.34 18.63
C ARG A 113 10.87 -13.70 19.02
N ASP A 114 10.82 -14.68 18.11
CA ASP A 114 11.36 -16.01 18.37
C ASP A 114 12.87 -15.95 18.66
N LEU A 115 13.64 -15.24 17.85
CA LEU A 115 15.10 -15.08 18.03
C LEU A 115 15.49 -14.34 19.32
N LEU A 116 14.61 -13.46 19.81
CA LEU A 116 14.83 -12.70 21.04
C LEU A 116 14.44 -13.48 22.31
N LEU A 117 13.74 -14.62 22.19
CA LEU A 117 13.41 -15.49 23.31
C LEU A 117 14.56 -16.43 23.71
N ASP A 118 15.44 -16.76 22.75
CA ASP A 118 16.57 -17.65 23.00
C ASP A 118 17.64 -16.99 23.89
N ALA A 119 18.30 -17.78 24.75
CA ALA A 119 19.46 -17.30 25.48
C ALA A 119 20.68 -17.23 24.54
N PRO A 120 21.44 -16.12 24.51
CA PRO A 120 22.60 -16.02 23.63
C PRO A 120 23.69 -16.99 24.08
N ALA A 121 24.27 -17.74 23.13
CA ALA A 121 25.31 -18.72 23.44
C ALA A 121 26.67 -18.08 23.77
N ASN A 122 26.88 -16.81 23.40
CA ASN A 122 28.11 -16.07 23.60
C ASN A 122 27.86 -14.55 23.49
N GLU A 123 28.88 -13.75 23.83
CA GLU A 123 28.81 -12.28 23.80
C GLU A 123 28.49 -11.72 22.40
N LYS A 124 28.95 -12.38 21.33
CA LYS A 124 28.65 -11.96 19.96
C LYS A 124 27.16 -12.10 19.65
N GLU A 125 26.52 -13.18 20.09
CA GLU A 125 25.07 -13.37 19.95
C GLU A 125 24.28 -12.40 20.83
N ALA A 126 24.74 -12.10 22.05
CA ALA A 126 24.12 -11.08 22.89
C ALA A 126 24.11 -9.70 22.19
N ASN A 127 25.23 -9.31 21.58
CA ASN A 127 25.32 -8.08 20.80
C ASN A 127 24.45 -8.11 19.53
N ALA A 128 24.29 -9.28 18.90
CA ALA A 128 23.39 -9.43 17.76
C ALA A 128 21.92 -9.29 18.17
N GLN A 129 21.52 -9.91 19.28
CA GLN A 129 20.17 -9.78 19.85
C GLN A 129 19.84 -8.33 20.20
N HIS A 130 20.78 -7.55 20.71
CA HIS A 130 20.56 -6.11 20.92
C HIS A 130 20.13 -5.38 19.64
N LYS A 131 20.83 -5.64 18.52
CA LYS A 131 20.49 -5.05 17.22
C LYS A 131 19.15 -5.57 16.68
N LEU A 132 18.86 -6.86 16.86
CA LEU A 132 17.58 -7.44 16.47
C LEU A 132 16.43 -6.82 17.27
N ASN A 133 16.65 -6.50 18.55
CA ASN A 133 15.69 -5.79 19.38
C ASN A 133 15.45 -4.35 18.87
N GLU A 134 16.50 -3.61 18.51
CA GLU A 134 16.35 -2.28 17.90
C GLU A 134 15.52 -2.33 16.60
N ILE A 135 15.74 -3.35 15.76
CA ILE A 135 14.96 -3.56 14.54
C ILE A 135 13.50 -3.89 14.87
N HIS A 136 13.27 -4.78 15.85
CA HIS A 136 11.94 -5.14 16.32
C HIS A 136 11.17 -3.90 16.79
N ASP A 137 11.77 -3.08 17.65
CA ASP A 137 11.12 -1.90 18.24
C ASP A 137 10.79 -0.85 17.17
N LEU A 138 11.67 -0.68 16.17
CA LEU A 138 11.41 0.18 15.02
C LEU A 138 10.21 -0.32 14.20
N LEU A 139 10.19 -1.60 13.84
CA LEU A 139 9.12 -2.20 13.06
C LEU A 139 7.78 -2.19 13.82
N GLU A 140 7.81 -2.42 15.13
CA GLU A 140 6.64 -2.30 16.01
C GLU A 140 6.08 -0.87 16.00
N SER A 141 6.96 0.12 16.16
CA SER A 141 6.57 1.54 16.15
C SER A 141 5.95 1.96 14.82
N ILE A 142 6.56 1.58 13.69
CA ILE A 142 6.05 1.86 12.35
C ILE A 142 4.70 1.18 12.13
N THR A 143 4.56 -0.07 12.59
CA THR A 143 3.33 -0.86 12.45
C THR A 143 2.18 -0.27 13.26
N ALA A 144 2.43 0.08 14.52
CA ALA A 144 1.45 0.71 15.39
C ALA A 144 0.95 2.03 14.79
N TRP A 145 1.88 2.90 14.37
CA TRP A 145 1.53 4.17 13.74
C TRP A 145 0.77 3.97 12.42
N SER A 146 1.17 3.01 11.58
CA SER A 146 0.46 2.69 10.34
C SER A 146 -0.98 2.23 10.61
N GLN A 147 -1.19 1.41 11.65
CA GLN A 147 -2.51 0.93 12.04
C GLN A 147 -3.40 2.08 12.55
N GLU A 148 -2.84 3.01 13.33
CA GLU A 148 -3.53 4.23 13.73
C GLU A 148 -3.96 5.06 12.52
N LEU A 149 -3.05 5.27 11.56
CA LEU A 149 -3.36 6.00 10.33
C LEU A 149 -4.47 5.34 9.51
N GLN A 150 -4.49 4.02 9.41
CA GLN A 150 -5.56 3.28 8.71
C GLN A 150 -6.93 3.47 9.36
N ASN A 151 -6.97 3.62 10.68
CA ASN A 151 -8.20 3.90 11.42
C ASN A 151 -8.67 5.35 11.26
N LEU A 152 -7.83 6.24 10.73
CA LEU A 152 -8.20 7.61 10.42
C LEU A 152 -8.78 7.69 9.02
N GLY A 153 -9.93 8.35 8.90
CA GLY A 153 -10.47 8.74 7.60
C GLY A 153 -9.56 9.79 6.92
N PRO A 154 -9.72 9.99 5.60
CA PRO A 154 -8.88 10.89 4.81
C PRO A 154 -8.88 12.34 5.35
N GLU A 155 -10.01 12.80 5.89
CA GLU A 155 -10.10 14.13 6.49
C GLU A 155 -9.24 14.29 7.75
N LYS A 156 -9.22 13.27 8.62
CA LYS A 156 -8.42 13.30 9.84
C LYS A 156 -6.93 13.20 9.53
N LEU A 157 -6.53 12.38 8.55
CA LEU A 157 -5.14 12.35 8.08
C LEU A 157 -4.72 13.73 7.54
N ASN A 158 -5.56 14.39 6.74
CA ASN A 158 -5.26 15.73 6.22
C ASN A 158 -5.04 16.75 7.36
N THR A 159 -5.89 16.70 8.39
CA THR A 159 -5.72 17.52 9.59
C THR A 159 -4.40 17.21 10.31
N LEU A 160 -4.05 15.94 10.49
CA LEU A 160 -2.77 15.55 11.10
C LEU A 160 -1.56 16.04 10.28
N MET A 161 -1.58 15.88 8.96
CA MET A 161 -0.50 16.36 8.10
C MET A 161 -0.34 17.89 8.19
N LYS A 162 -1.46 18.63 8.24
CA LYS A 162 -1.44 20.08 8.43
C LYS A 162 -0.84 20.48 9.78
N LEU A 163 -1.22 19.80 10.86
CA LEU A 163 -0.67 20.02 12.20
C LEU A 163 0.83 19.68 12.26
N GLY A 164 1.23 18.54 11.70
CA GLY A 164 2.64 18.13 11.61
C GLY A 164 3.51 19.13 10.83
N SER A 165 3.00 19.66 9.70
CA SER A 165 3.68 20.73 8.95
C SER A 165 3.79 22.05 9.75
N GLY A 166 2.89 22.26 10.71
CA GLY A 166 2.93 23.40 11.63
C GLY A 166 3.97 23.20 12.73
N VAL A 167 4.09 21.98 13.27
CA VAL A 167 5.13 21.62 14.23
C VAL A 167 6.52 21.69 13.58
N GLY A 168 6.68 21.19 12.36
CA GLY A 168 7.93 21.33 11.59
C GLY A 168 8.32 22.80 11.41
N ARG A 169 7.37 23.64 10.98
CA ARG A 169 7.59 25.10 10.87
C ARG A 169 7.92 25.77 12.21
N MET A 170 7.33 25.32 13.32
CA MET A 170 7.63 25.86 14.65
C MET A 170 9.02 25.45 15.14
N LEU A 171 9.45 24.21 14.87
CA LEU A 171 10.80 23.73 15.17
C LEU A 171 11.83 24.49 14.33
N GLU A 172 11.59 24.64 13.03
CA GLU A 172 12.43 25.46 12.14
C GLU A 172 12.47 26.94 12.58
N LEU A 173 11.35 27.52 13.03
CA LEU A 173 11.34 28.89 13.57
C LEU A 173 12.13 29.00 14.87
N LYS A 174 12.01 28.01 15.75
CA LYS A 174 12.76 27.94 17.01
C LYS A 174 14.27 27.85 16.74
N ASP A 175 14.68 27.01 15.79
CA ASP A 175 16.08 26.87 15.39
C ASP A 175 16.62 28.14 14.72
N LYS A 176 15.76 28.89 14.01
CA LYS A 176 16.12 30.16 13.36
C LYS A 176 16.14 31.37 14.30
N LEU A 177 15.30 31.37 15.34
CA LEU A 177 15.23 32.43 16.36
C LEU A 177 16.19 32.20 17.53
N LEU A 178 16.62 30.95 17.75
CA LEU A 178 17.63 30.56 18.72
C LEU A 178 18.77 29.81 17.99
N PRO A 179 19.59 30.48 17.17
CA PRO A 179 20.85 29.88 16.74
C PRO A 179 21.67 29.61 18.00
N GLY A 180 21.91 28.34 18.29
CA GLY A 180 22.48 27.89 19.55
C GLY A 180 23.75 28.67 19.93
N LYS A 181 23.74 29.25 21.13
CA LYS A 181 24.96 29.35 21.94
C LYS A 181 25.40 27.92 22.25
N ASN A 182 26.24 27.34 21.40
CA ASN A 182 27.21 26.35 21.83
C ASN A 182 28.59 26.97 21.70
N SER A 183 28.94 27.69 22.76
CA SER A 183 30.31 27.95 23.18
C SER A 183 30.96 26.63 23.61
N VAL A 184 32.10 26.32 22.99
CA VAL A 184 33.33 25.73 23.56
C VAL A 184 33.17 24.93 24.87
N ASN A 185 33.38 23.62 24.79
CA ASN A 185 34.47 22.90 25.45
C ASN A 185 34.57 21.48 24.90
#